data_AF-A0A496PRI8-F1
#
_entry.id   AF-A0A496PRI8-F1
#
_cell.length_a   1.000
_cell.length_b   1.000
_cell.length_c   1.000
_cell.angle_alpha   90.00
_cell.angle_beta   90.00
_cell.angle_gamma   90.00
#
_symmetry.space_group_name_H-M   'P 1'
#
loop_
_entity.id
_entity.type
_entity.pdbx_description
1 polymer ?
#
loop_
_entity_poly.entity_id
_entity_poly.type
_entity_poly.pdbx_seq_one_letter_code
_entity_poly.pdbx_strand_id
1 'polypeptide(L)'
;MDPQWICCCGLAGNIDYDRWDDVNVSDLTFFVSYMFTGGPEPACIGEADVDPSGEPGLNVSDLTFMVNYLFSGGPEPPVCPEI
;
A
#
# COMPACT_ATOMS: atom_id res chain seq x y z
N MET A 1 -10.05 6.34 18.83
CA MET A 1 -9.07 5.44 18.21
C MET A 1 -9.68 5.06 16.87
N ASP A 2 -9.02 5.46 15.79
CA ASP A 2 -9.56 5.33 14.44
C ASP A 2 -9.50 3.86 14.00
N PRO A 3 -10.63 3.23 13.62
CA PRO A 3 -10.66 1.85 13.14
C PRO A 3 -9.82 1.59 11.87
N GLN A 4 -9.33 2.63 11.18
CA GLN A 4 -8.48 2.50 9.99
C GLN A 4 -7.04 2.02 10.27
N TRP A 5 -6.64 1.79 11.54
CA TRP A 5 -5.25 1.49 11.91
C TRP A 5 -5.05 0.06 12.47
N ILE A 6 -6.10 -0.76 12.53
CA ILE A 6 -6.05 -2.19 12.91
C ILE A 6 -6.10 -3.11 11.66
N CYS A 7 -6.27 -2.53 10.47
CA CYS A 7 -6.53 -3.29 9.26
C CYS A 7 -5.28 -3.81 8.53
N CYS A 8 -4.10 -3.24 8.82
CA CYS A 8 -2.83 -3.63 8.18
C CYS A 8 -2.19 -4.75 9.01
N CYS A 9 -1.84 -5.86 8.39
CA CYS A 9 -1.26 -7.03 9.06
C CYS A 9 -0.06 -7.56 8.28
N GLY A 10 1.04 -7.89 8.97
CA GLY A 10 2.20 -8.47 8.31
C GLY A 10 2.98 -7.43 7.51
N LEU A 11 3.18 -7.65 6.21
CA LEU A 11 3.83 -6.70 5.32
C LEU A 11 2.77 -5.82 4.67
N ALA A 12 3.01 -4.52 4.59
CA ALA A 12 2.15 -3.62 3.83
C ALA A 12 2.17 -3.98 2.32
N GLY A 13 1.19 -3.49 1.58
CA GLY A 13 1.16 -3.56 0.12
C GLY A 13 -0.04 -4.31 -0.44
N ASN A 14 -0.90 -4.89 0.40
CA ASN A 14 -2.20 -5.45 0.01
C ASN A 14 -3.25 -4.32 -0.07
N ILE A 15 -3.03 -3.40 -1.01
CA ILE A 15 -3.78 -2.14 -1.14
C ILE A 15 -5.21 -2.40 -1.61
N ASP A 16 -5.44 -3.43 -2.42
CA ASP A 16 -6.78 -3.78 -2.90
C ASP A 16 -7.59 -4.63 -1.90
N TYR A 17 -6.99 -4.96 -0.75
CA TYR A 17 -7.57 -5.72 0.34
C TYR A 17 -8.06 -7.12 -0.09
N ASP A 18 -7.23 -7.77 -0.90
CA ASP A 18 -7.38 -9.16 -1.26
C ASP A 18 -7.30 -10.07 -0.01
N ARG A 19 -8.03 -11.18 -0.03
CA ARG A 19 -8.16 -12.07 1.13
C ARG A 19 -6.93 -12.92 1.41
N TRP A 20 -5.99 -12.98 0.47
CA TRP A 20 -4.79 -13.81 0.54
C TRP A 20 -3.55 -13.04 0.99
N ASP A 21 -3.65 -11.71 1.07
CA ASP A 21 -2.54 -10.85 1.46
C ASP A 21 -1.40 -10.86 0.45
N ASP A 22 -1.74 -11.02 -0.82
CA ASP A 22 -0.82 -11.15 -1.94
C ASP A 22 -0.45 -9.76 -2.48
N VAL A 23 0.76 -9.28 -2.19
CA VAL A 23 1.27 -8.04 -2.80
C VAL A 23 1.63 -8.26 -4.28
N ASN A 24 0.81 -7.77 -5.20
CA ASN A 24 0.93 -7.99 -6.63
C ASN A 24 0.50 -6.80 -7.50
N VAL A 25 0.37 -7.01 -8.82
CA VAL A 25 0.03 -5.95 -9.78
C VAL A 25 -1.40 -5.40 -9.60
N SER A 26 -2.28 -6.15 -8.94
CA SER A 26 -3.66 -5.74 -8.66
C SER A 26 -3.68 -4.59 -7.66
N ASP A 27 -2.84 -4.65 -6.63
CA ASP A 27 -2.63 -3.57 -5.65
C ASP A 27 -2.16 -2.28 -6.31
N LEU A 28 -1.16 -2.38 -7.18
CA LEU A 28 -0.65 -1.24 -7.92
C LEU A 28 -1.71 -0.64 -8.84
N THR A 29 -2.51 -1.49 -9.51
CA THR A 29 -3.58 -1.05 -10.40
C THR A 29 -4.69 -0.34 -9.62
N PHE A 30 -5.07 -0.88 -8.47
CA PHE A 30 -6.00 -0.25 -7.54
C PHE A 30 -5.47 1.10 -7.06
N PHE A 31 -4.21 1.16 -6.65
CA PHE A 31 -3.59 2.37 -6.12
C PHE A 31 -3.51 3.49 -7.17
N VAL A 32 -3.12 3.16 -8.41
CA VAL A 32 -3.19 4.09 -9.55
C VAL A 32 -4.61 4.60 -9.75
N SER A 33 -5.61 3.71 -9.65
CA SER A 33 -7.01 4.09 -9.83
C SER A 33 -7.45 5.11 -8.78
N TYR A 34 -7.15 4.86 -7.51
CA TYR A 34 -7.43 5.80 -6.41
C TYR A 34 -6.74 7.14 -6.63
N MET A 35 -5.43 7.13 -6.89
CA MET A 35 -4.60 8.34 -6.96
C MET A 35 -4.93 9.24 -8.15
N PHE A 36 -5.30 8.67 -9.30
CA PHE A 36 -5.32 9.43 -10.56
C PHE A 36 -6.60 9.33 -11.39
N THR A 37 -7.42 8.30 -11.18
CA THR A 37 -8.61 8.08 -12.04
C THR A 37 -9.93 8.08 -11.28
N GLY A 38 -9.94 8.52 -10.02
CA GLY A 38 -11.15 8.64 -9.21
C GLY A 38 -11.70 7.30 -8.71
N GLY A 39 -10.83 6.31 -8.54
CA GLY A 39 -11.16 5.03 -7.91
C GLY A 39 -11.52 5.18 -6.42
N PRO A 40 -12.02 4.09 -5.81
CA PRO A 40 -12.33 4.09 -4.38
C PRO A 40 -11.06 4.25 -3.53
N GLU A 41 -11.22 4.79 -2.34
CA GLU A 41 -10.17 4.83 -1.32
C GLU A 41 -9.85 3.41 -0.81
N PRO A 42 -8.58 3.08 -0.53
CA PRO A 42 -8.22 1.81 0.10
C PRO A 42 -8.98 1.59 1.40
N ALA A 43 -9.48 0.37 1.59
CA ALA A 43 -10.14 0.00 2.85
C ALA A 43 -9.18 0.10 4.05
N CYS A 44 -7.88 -0.11 3.79
CA CYS A 44 -6.82 0.07 4.73
C CYS A 44 -5.74 1.02 4.19
N ILE A 45 -5.65 2.21 4.78
CA ILE A 45 -4.66 3.22 4.40
C ILE A 45 -3.24 2.74 4.72
N GLY A 46 -3.06 2.00 5.82
CA GLY A 46 -1.75 1.46 6.23
C GLY A 46 -1.15 0.48 5.21
N GLU A 47 -1.97 -0.18 4.39
CA GLU A 47 -1.49 -1.06 3.32
C GLU A 47 -0.85 -0.29 2.16
N ALA A 48 -1.16 1.01 2.03
CA ALA A 48 -0.70 1.85 0.92
C ALA A 48 0.36 2.88 1.33
N ASP A 49 0.68 2.99 2.62
CA ASP A 49 1.80 3.79 3.15
C ASP A 49 3.05 2.88 3.24
N VAL A 50 3.69 2.67 2.10
CA VAL A 50 4.75 1.66 1.89
C VAL A 50 6.15 2.26 1.74
N ASP A 51 6.27 3.58 1.51
CA ASP A 51 7.58 4.23 1.45
C ASP A 51 8.01 4.77 2.83
N PRO A 52 8.91 4.07 3.57
CA PRO A 52 9.36 4.52 4.88
C PRO A 52 10.23 5.78 4.84
N SER A 53 10.66 6.22 3.65
CA SER A 53 11.42 7.45 3.44
C SER A 53 10.55 8.63 2.98
N GLY A 54 9.28 8.36 2.67
CA GLY A 54 8.29 9.32 2.21
C GLY A 54 7.69 10.17 3.33
N GLU A 55 6.84 11.12 2.94
CA GLU A 55 5.96 11.81 3.88
C GLU A 55 4.84 10.85 4.33
N PRO A 56 4.37 10.92 5.59
CA PRO A 56 3.30 10.04 6.06
C PRO A 56 2.03 10.12 5.21
N GLY A 57 1.41 8.97 4.97
CA GLY A 57 0.17 8.84 4.20
C GLY A 57 0.36 8.73 2.68
N LEU A 58 -0.71 8.33 2.00
CA LEU A 58 -0.67 7.88 0.61
C LEU A 58 -0.26 8.99 -0.34
N ASN A 59 0.87 8.78 -1.00
CA ASN A 59 1.37 9.71 -1.99
C ASN A 59 2.09 8.99 -3.15
N VAL A 60 2.67 9.76 -4.06
CA VAL A 60 3.29 9.22 -5.29
C VAL A 60 4.58 8.45 -4.99
N SER A 61 5.23 8.70 -3.86
CA SER A 61 6.42 7.96 -3.43
C SER A 61 6.09 6.50 -3.11
N ASP A 62 4.96 6.25 -2.43
CA ASP A 62 4.44 4.89 -2.18
C ASP A 62 4.15 4.12 -3.47
N LEU A 63 3.54 4.80 -4.45
CA LEU A 63 3.26 4.20 -5.76
C LEU A 63 4.56 3.86 -6.49
N THR A 64 5.55 4.75 -6.40
CA THR A 64 6.89 4.52 -6.97
C THR A 64 7.60 3.36 -6.28
N PHE A 65 7.44 3.24 -4.96
CA PHE A 65 7.96 2.13 -4.16
C PHE A 65 7.36 0.80 -4.63
N MET A 66 6.03 0.72 -4.79
CA MET A 66 5.34 -0.49 -5.30
C MET A 66 5.85 -0.90 -6.70
N VAL A 67 6.05 0.06 -7.60
CA VAL A 67 6.62 -0.21 -8.93
C VAL A 67 8.04 -0.79 -8.82
N ASN A 68 8.86 -0.23 -7.93
CA ASN A 68 10.23 -0.69 -7.73
C ASN A 68 10.27 -2.11 -7.16
N TYR A 69 9.45 -2.40 -6.13
CA TYR A 69 9.31 -3.73 -5.54
C TYR A 69 8.85 -4.76 -6.59
N LEU A 70 7.74 -4.50 -7.29
CA LEU A 70 7.12 -5.47 -8.19
C LEU A 70 7.93 -5.75 -9.47
N PHE A 71 8.66 -4.75 -10.00
CA PHE A 71 9.23 -4.85 -11.34
C PHE A 71 10.73 -4.61 -11.43
N SER A 72 11.36 -4.06 -10.40
CA SER A 72 12.77 -3.63 -10.45
C SER A 72 13.65 -4.32 -9.40
N GLY A 73 13.11 -5.27 -8.63
CA GLY A 73 13.83 -5.96 -7.57
C GLY A 73 14.14 -5.04 -6.38
N GLY A 74 13.26 -4.06 -6.14
CA GLY A 74 13.31 -3.21 -4.96
C GLY A 74 13.11 -3.99 -3.65
N PRO A 75 13.32 -3.33 -2.50
CA PRO A 75 13.09 -3.95 -1.20
C PRO A 75 11.62 -4.38 -1.04
N GLU A 76 11.39 -5.40 -0.22
CA GLU A 76 10.05 -5.75 0.23
C GLU A 76 9.41 -4.58 0.98
N PRO A 77 8.07 -4.42 0.91
CA PRO A 77 7.35 -3.44 1.71
C PRO A 77 7.63 -3.55 3.20
N PRO A 78 7.53 -2.45 3.96
CA PRO A 78 7.74 -2.48 5.40
C PRO A 78 6.67 -3.33 6.10
N VAL A 79 7.02 -3.83 7.29
CA VAL A 79 6.03 -4.41 8.20
C VAL A 79 5.03 -3.31 8.56
N CYS A 80 3.74 -3.63 8.52
CA CYS A 80 2.69 -2.73 9.01
C CYS A 80 3.08 -2.23 10.41
N PRO A 81 2.95 -0.93 10.70
CA PRO A 81 3.33 -0.41 12.01
C PRO A 81 2.53 -1.12 13.12
N GLU A 82 3.23 -1.93 13.91
CA GLU A 82 2.64 -2.54 15.12
C GLU A 82 2.37 -1.43 16.13
N ILE A 83 1.11 -1.28 16.55
CA ILE A 83 0.74 -0.51 17.74
C ILE A 83 -0.14 -1.34 18.67
#